data_AF-A0A2G9TDZ0-F1
#
_entry.id   AF-A0A2G9TDZ0-F1
#
_cell.length_a   1.000
_cell.length_b   1.000
_cell.length_c   1.000
_cell.angle_alpha   90.00
_cell.angle_beta   90.00
_cell.angle_gamma   90.00
#
_symmetry.space_group_name_H-M   'P 1'
#
loop_
_entity.id
_entity.type
_entity.pdbx_description
1 polymer ?
#
loop_
_entity_poly.entity_id
_entity_poly.type
_entity_poly.pdbx_seq_one_letter_code
_entity_poly.pdbx_strand_id
1 'polypeptide(L)'
;SMVEEDKSDSCEECHKFRIDVVIKNFEASSEYHEEDVDLAYFIGAYEELNKFIGLLGRIFHFVQADVREKTNKLLDLREKDPNSYRSVKSMVTFENQQQNYPGSKALLGLHR
;
A
#
# COMPACT_ATOMS: atom_id res chain seq x y z
N SER A 1 16.93 -14.10 -43.57
CA SER A 1 16.91 -14.08 -42.10
C SER A 1 15.67 -13.35 -41.66
N MET A 2 14.77 -14.05 -40.98
CA MET A 2 13.53 -13.47 -40.44
C MET A 2 13.87 -12.62 -39.22
N VAL A 3 13.25 -11.44 -39.23
CA VAL A 3 13.17 -10.45 -38.17
C VAL A 3 12.21 -10.98 -37.12
N GLU A 4 12.61 -11.02 -35.86
CA GLU A 4 11.68 -10.98 -34.73
C GLU A 4 12.24 -9.96 -33.73
N GLU A 5 11.83 -8.71 -33.95
CA GLU A 5 11.77 -7.69 -32.91
C GLU A 5 10.74 -8.17 -31.88
N ASP A 6 11.23 -8.61 -30.72
CA ASP A 6 10.34 -9.00 -29.65
C ASP A 6 9.73 -7.76 -29.01
N LYS A 7 8.42 -7.83 -28.90
CA LYS A 7 7.49 -6.71 -28.74
C LYS A 7 7.73 -5.94 -27.46
N SER A 8 7.50 -4.65 -27.56
CA SER A 8 7.24 -3.73 -26.46
C SER A 8 6.31 -4.37 -25.42
N ASP A 9 6.89 -4.76 -24.29
CA ASP A 9 6.14 -4.96 -23.06
C ASP A 9 5.71 -3.57 -22.61
N SER A 10 4.50 -3.16 -23.01
CA SER A 10 3.86 -1.97 -22.46
C SER A 10 3.46 -2.27 -21.02
N CYS A 11 4.48 -2.33 -20.15
CA CYS A 11 4.27 -2.14 -18.74
C CYS A 11 3.68 -0.74 -18.59
N GLU A 12 2.49 -0.70 -17.98
CA GLU A 12 1.89 0.49 -17.40
C GLU A 12 2.98 1.45 -16.91
N GLU A 13 2.82 2.73 -17.21
CA GLU A 13 3.76 3.79 -16.85
C GLU A 13 4.01 3.76 -15.34
N CYS A 14 4.97 2.94 -14.92
CA CYS A 14 5.32 2.73 -13.53
C CYS A 14 6.10 3.98 -13.15
N HIS A 15 5.37 4.97 -12.59
CA HIS A 15 5.97 6.21 -12.13
C HIS A 15 7.26 5.89 -11.36
N LYS A 16 8.35 6.56 -11.75
CA LYS A 16 9.67 6.36 -11.14
C LYS A 16 9.58 6.41 -9.63
N PHE A 17 10.13 5.40 -8.95
CA PHE A 17 10.22 5.37 -7.49
C PHE A 17 10.90 6.63 -6.93
N ARG A 18 10.31 7.17 -5.86
CA ARG A 18 10.77 8.35 -5.13
C ARG A 18 10.82 8.09 -3.64
N ILE A 19 12.03 7.96 -3.10
CA ILE A 19 12.25 7.75 -1.66
C ILE A 19 11.72 8.91 -0.81
N ASP A 20 11.74 10.15 -1.31
CA ASP A 20 11.22 11.31 -0.58
C ASP A 20 9.70 11.23 -0.38
N VAL A 21 8.98 10.58 -1.30
CA VAL A 21 7.53 10.34 -1.16
C VAL A 21 7.25 9.31 -0.06
N VAL A 22 8.06 8.26 0.04
CA VAL A 22 7.95 7.28 1.13
C VAL A 22 8.15 7.97 2.49
N ILE A 23 9.23 8.74 2.62
CA ILE A 23 9.57 9.44 3.87
C ILE A 23 8.46 10.42 4.26
N LYS A 24 8.04 11.30 3.34
CA LYS A 24 6.98 12.28 3.59
C LYS A 24 5.67 11.63 4.03
N ASN A 25 5.30 10.50 3.42
CA ASN A 25 4.09 9.78 3.81
C ASN A 25 4.22 9.18 5.21
N PHE A 26 5.33 8.50 5.53
CA PHE A 26 5.49 7.97 6.88
C PHE A 26 5.56 9.07 7.96
N GLU A 27 6.23 10.19 7.68
CA GLU A 27 6.23 11.37 8.56
C GLU A 27 4.80 11.90 8.76
N ALA A 28 4.08 12.20 7.68
CA ALA A 28 2.70 12.70 7.73
C ALA A 28 1.72 11.72 8.41
N SER A 29 1.98 10.41 8.31
CA SER A 29 1.13 9.39 8.94
C SER A 29 1.14 9.48 10.47
N SER A 30 2.18 10.05 11.07
CA SER A 30 2.37 10.18 12.52
C SER A 30 2.35 11.62 13.05
N GLU A 31 2.33 12.61 12.16
CA GLU A 31 2.49 14.04 12.49
C GLU A 31 1.37 14.59 13.38
N TYR A 32 0.12 14.17 13.15
CA TYR A 32 -1.04 14.78 13.81
C TYR A 32 -1.44 14.11 15.13
N HIS A 33 -0.94 12.90 15.39
CA HIS A 33 -1.34 12.09 16.54
C HIS A 33 -0.17 11.20 16.99
N GLU A 34 0.49 11.54 18.11
CA GLU A 34 1.65 10.80 18.64
C GLU A 34 1.36 9.30 18.93
N GLU A 35 0.08 8.94 19.09
CA GLU A 35 -0.37 7.57 19.40
C GLU A 35 -1.23 6.92 18.29
N ASP A 36 -1.30 7.50 17.09
CA ASP A 36 -2.11 6.94 16.00
C ASP A 36 -1.44 7.13 14.64
N VAL A 37 -1.86 6.34 13.67
CA VAL A 37 -1.31 6.36 12.30
C VAL A 37 -2.45 6.61 11.33
N ASP A 38 -2.37 7.70 10.57
CA ASP A 38 -3.32 7.99 9.50
C ASP A 38 -3.14 6.98 8.35
N LEU A 39 -4.22 6.26 8.03
CA LEU A 39 -4.18 5.16 7.08
C LEU A 39 -3.93 5.65 5.65
N ALA A 40 -4.32 6.87 5.30
CA ALA A 40 -4.13 7.40 3.95
C ALA A 40 -2.65 7.50 3.61
N TYR A 41 -1.88 8.10 4.50
CA TYR A 41 -0.45 8.27 4.33
C TYR A 41 0.29 6.95 4.48
N PHE A 42 -0.13 6.09 5.42
CA PHE A 42 0.43 4.74 5.54
C PHE A 42 0.30 3.94 4.23
N ILE A 43 -0.89 3.93 3.62
CA ILE A 43 -1.12 3.26 2.33
C ILE A 43 -0.23 3.88 1.25
N GLY A 44 -0.21 5.20 1.15
CA GLY A 44 0.60 5.91 0.14
C GLY A 44 2.10 5.61 0.24
N ALA A 45 2.62 5.43 1.45
CA ALA A 45 4.01 5.00 1.65
C ALA A 45 4.26 3.60 1.08
N TYR A 46 3.36 2.64 1.33
CA TYR A 46 3.48 1.28 0.81
C TYR A 46 3.26 1.18 -0.70
N GLU A 47 2.39 1.99 -1.29
CA GLU A 47 2.24 2.07 -2.74
C GLU A 47 3.51 2.57 -3.42
N GLU A 48 4.18 3.56 -2.84
CA GLU A 48 5.45 4.07 -3.36
C GLU A 48 6.59 3.04 -3.16
N LEU A 49 6.64 2.36 -2.01
CA LEU A 49 7.55 1.23 -1.79
C LEU A 49 7.28 0.08 -2.76
N ASN A 50 6.03 -0.13 -3.16
CA ASN A 50 5.68 -1.17 -4.14
C ASN A 50 6.34 -0.92 -5.50
N LYS A 51 6.53 0.35 -5.89
CA LYS A 51 7.29 0.72 -7.09
C LYS A 51 8.76 0.33 -6.97
N PHE A 52 9.36 0.54 -5.78
CA PHE A 52 10.73 0.11 -5.51
C PHE A 52 10.89 -1.40 -5.60
N ILE A 53 9.95 -2.18 -5.06
CA ILE A 53 9.97 -3.64 -5.16
C ILE A 53 9.96 -4.10 -6.63
N GLY A 54 9.19 -3.43 -7.49
CA GLY A 54 9.20 -3.70 -8.93
C GLY A 54 10.55 -3.45 -9.61
N LEU A 55 11.36 -2.51 -9.12
CA LEU A 55 12.71 -2.25 -9.62
C LEU A 55 13.72 -3.36 -9.27
N LEU A 56 13.43 -4.20 -8.27
CA LEU A 56 14.29 -5.32 -7.88
C LEU A 56 14.22 -6.50 -8.89
N GLY A 57 13.32 -6.42 -9.87
CA GLY A 57 13.21 -7.36 -10.98
C GLY A 57 12.16 -8.46 -10.78
N ARG A 58 11.97 -9.27 -11.83
CA ARG A 58 10.82 -10.20 -11.97
C ARG A 58 10.66 -11.22 -10.84
N ILE A 59 11.73 -11.58 -10.15
CA ILE A 59 11.67 -12.52 -9.02
C ILE A 59 10.80 -11.95 -7.90
N PHE A 60 10.77 -10.62 -7.70
CA PHE A 60 9.99 -9.99 -6.64
C PHE A 60 8.53 -9.66 -7.02
N HIS A 61 8.06 -10.09 -8.20
CA HIS A 61 6.69 -9.83 -8.64
C HIS A 61 5.63 -10.34 -7.65
N PHE A 62 5.87 -11.49 -7.01
CA PHE A 62 4.94 -12.02 -6.01
C PHE A 62 4.84 -11.12 -4.76
N VAL A 63 5.95 -10.50 -4.34
CA VAL A 63 5.96 -9.53 -3.25
C VAL A 63 5.21 -8.28 -3.66
N GLN A 64 5.43 -7.82 -4.89
CA GLN A 64 4.74 -6.65 -5.43
C GLN A 64 3.22 -6.83 -5.49
N ALA A 65 2.78 -8.01 -5.94
CA ALA A 65 1.37 -8.38 -5.98
C ALA A 65 0.76 -8.46 -4.57
N ASP A 66 1.50 -9.04 -3.62
CA ASP A 66 1.07 -9.19 -2.23
C ASP A 66 0.90 -7.85 -1.50
N VAL A 67 1.83 -6.90 -1.71
CA VAL A 67 1.73 -5.52 -1.20
C VAL A 67 0.57 -4.79 -1.86
N ARG A 68 0.39 -4.95 -3.18
CA ARG A 68 -0.72 -4.33 -3.94
C ARG A 68 -2.08 -4.82 -3.45
N GLU A 69 -2.23 -6.12 -3.22
CA GLU A 69 -3.48 -6.69 -2.72
C GLU A 69 -3.88 -6.06 -1.37
N LYS A 70 -2.93 -5.94 -0.44
CA LYS A 70 -3.17 -5.38 0.89
C LYS A 70 -3.46 -3.88 0.86
N THR A 71 -2.71 -3.12 0.07
CA THR A 71 -2.94 -1.67 -0.11
C THR A 71 -4.31 -1.41 -0.75
N ASN A 72 -4.65 -2.12 -1.84
CA ASN A 72 -5.99 -2.05 -2.44
C ASN A 72 -7.08 -2.42 -1.44
N LYS A 73 -6.88 -3.47 -0.63
CA LYS A 73 -7.84 -3.87 0.40
C LYS A 73 -8.11 -2.75 1.40
N LEU A 74 -7.07 -2.06 1.87
CA LEU A 74 -7.19 -0.95 2.81
C LEU A 74 -7.87 0.28 2.15
N LEU A 75 -7.53 0.58 0.89
CA LEU A 75 -8.19 1.64 0.12
C LEU A 75 -9.68 1.38 -0.05
N ASP A 76 -10.05 0.18 -0.47
CA ASP A 76 -11.46 -0.21 -0.67
C ASP A 76 -12.27 -0.08 0.63
N LEU A 77 -11.68 -0.47 1.76
CA LEU A 77 -12.34 -0.35 3.07
C LEU A 77 -12.50 1.11 3.47
N ARG A 78 -11.47 1.93 3.22
CA ARG A 78 -11.49 3.37 3.50
C ARG A 78 -12.44 4.15 2.60
N GLU A 79 -12.62 3.77 1.33
CA GLU A 79 -13.65 4.39 0.49
C GLU A 79 -15.07 4.05 0.99
N LYS A 80 -15.28 2.83 1.48
CA LYS A 80 -16.59 2.37 1.97
C LYS A 80 -16.96 3.01 3.31
N ASP A 81 -15.99 3.15 4.21
CA ASP A 81 -16.20 3.82 5.50
C ASP A 81 -14.97 4.69 5.87
N PRO A 82 -14.92 5.93 5.34
CA PRO A 82 -13.77 6.82 5.54
C PRO A 82 -13.50 7.19 6.99
N ASN A 83 -14.54 7.20 7.84
CA ASN A 83 -14.42 7.59 9.25
C ASN A 83 -13.86 6.43 10.07
N SER A 84 -14.40 5.23 9.90
CA SER A 84 -13.92 4.04 10.63
C SER A 84 -12.54 3.60 10.18
N TYR A 85 -12.15 3.85 8.94
CA TYR A 85 -10.84 3.54 8.37
C TYR A 85 -9.98 4.79 8.13
N ARG A 86 -10.16 5.84 8.95
CA ARG A 86 -9.31 7.03 8.89
C ARG A 86 -7.90 6.74 9.41
N SER A 87 -7.80 6.00 10.49
CA SER A 87 -6.55 5.72 11.20
C SER A 87 -6.47 4.26 11.66
N VAL A 88 -5.29 3.82 12.07
CA VAL A 88 -5.10 2.45 12.58
C VAL A 88 -5.93 2.21 13.84
N LYS A 89 -5.95 3.16 14.78
CA LYS A 89 -6.72 3.01 16.02
C LYS A 89 -8.23 2.97 15.76
N SER A 90 -8.74 3.85 14.89
CA SER A 90 -10.17 3.85 14.53
C SER A 90 -10.56 2.56 13.81
N MET A 91 -9.74 2.10 12.87
CA MET A 91 -9.95 0.83 12.16
C MET A 91 -10.00 -0.36 13.10
N VAL A 92 -8.99 -0.51 13.97
CA VAL A 92 -8.93 -1.64 14.91
C VAL A 92 -10.11 -1.60 15.88
N THR A 93 -10.50 -0.41 16.35
CA THR A 93 -11.66 -0.25 17.25
C THR A 93 -12.95 -0.68 16.55
N PHE A 94 -13.17 -0.21 15.32
CA PHE A 94 -14.34 -0.55 14.51
C PHE A 94 -14.40 -2.05 14.21
N GLU A 95 -13.33 -2.63 13.70
CA GLU A 95 -13.26 -4.04 13.32
C GLU A 95 -13.45 -4.99 14.52
N ASN A 96 -12.92 -4.61 15.68
CA ASN A 96 -13.10 -5.35 16.93
C ASN A 96 -14.56 -5.38 17.39
N GLN A 97 -15.32 -4.29 17.21
CA GLN A 97 -16.76 -4.27 17.50
C GLN A 97 -17.55 -5.19 16.57
N GLN A 98 -17.12 -5.31 15.31
CA GLN A 98 -17.74 -6.17 14.31
C GLN A 98 -17.26 -7.64 14.37
N GLN A 99 -16.24 -7.94 15.19
CA GLN A 99 -15.55 -9.24 15.22
C GLN A 99 -15.10 -9.71 13.82
N ASN A 100 -14.74 -8.76 12.95
CA ASN A 100 -14.31 -9.01 11.58
C ASN A 100 -13.15 -8.08 11.24
N TYR A 101 -12.00 -8.65 10.86
CA TYR A 101 -10.70 -7.96 10.85
C TYR A 101 -10.04 -7.85 9.46
N PRO A 102 -10.75 -7.49 8.39
CA PRO A 102 -10.19 -7.49 7.05
C PRO A 102 -9.04 -6.47 6.88
N GLY A 103 -9.19 -5.26 7.41
CA GLY A 103 -8.17 -4.20 7.36
C GLY A 103 -7.03 -4.47 8.32
N SER A 104 -7.30 -4.89 9.55
CA SER A 104 -6.26 -5.24 10.53
C SER A 104 -5.35 -6.37 10.04
N LYS A 105 -5.91 -7.38 9.34
CA LYS A 105 -5.12 -8.45 8.70
C LYS A 105 -4.26 -7.93 7.55
N ALA A 106 -4.82 -7.08 6.69
CA ALA A 106 -4.07 -6.47 5.59
C ALA A 106 -2.91 -5.60 6.12
N LEU A 107 -3.19 -4.76 7.12
CA LEU A 107 -2.19 -3.91 7.78
C LEU A 107 -1.07 -4.73 8.43
N LEU A 108 -1.41 -5.79 9.17
CA LEU A 108 -0.40 -6.67 9.77
C LEU A 108 0.50 -7.34 8.72
N GLY A 109 -0.07 -7.66 7.55
CA GLY A 109 0.68 -8.19 6.43
C GLY A 109 1.65 -7.18 5.80
N LEU A 110 1.31 -5.88 5.80
CA LEU A 110 2.21 -4.82 5.33
C LEU A 110 3.29 -4.48 6.36
N HIS A 111 2.95 -4.47 7.66
CA HIS A 111 3.86 -4.08 8.73
C HIS A 111 5.03 -5.06 8.95
N ARG A 112 4.84 -6.34 8.63
CA ARG A 112 5.84 -7.41 8.86
C ARG A 112 6.99 -7.33 7.87
#